data_AF-A0A2I0DMZ2-F1
#
_entry.id   AF-A0A2I0DMZ2-F1
#
_cell.length_a   1.000
_cell.length_b   1.000
_cell.length_c   1.000
_cell.angle_alpha   90.00
_cell.angle_beta   90.00
_cell.angle_gamma   90.00
#
_symmetry.space_group_name_H-M   'P 1'
#
loop_
_entity.id
_entity.type
_entity.pdbx_description
1 polymer ?
#
loop_
_entity_poly.entity_id
_entity_poly.type
_entity_poly.pdbx_seq_one_letter_code
_entity_poly.pdbx_strand_id
1 'polypeptide(L)'
;MKNVKTIALATALAATAAMSAPTFAADRGDDIRSGDYSWMQFNAMYAFNELPRSDADDGGHDYLEMEFGGRAGVVDLYGYVDVFNLATGDSGDKATGTGKSKMFMKFAPRFSIDAMTGWDLSAGPIQEVYISTLFNWGGGVIGEDVNSSFWGIGADVMVPWLGKTGMNVYAFYDMNAKEWNGYQFSMNWFKPFMNFDNGSFVSFQGYVDYQFGADSNSTAFVPTTSSGGAAYFGVHWHSDNYALGYGLKAYQDVYLVEDGVGALDLEATGFAHYLTATYKF
;
A
#
# COMPACT_ATOMS: atom_id res chain seq x y z
N MET A 1 -14.97 -30.29 20.51
CA MET A 1 -14.99 -28.81 20.49
C MET A 1 -14.38 -28.42 19.15
N LYS A 2 -15.16 -27.76 18.28
CA LYS A 2 -14.69 -27.36 16.95
C LYS A 2 -13.69 -26.22 17.13
N ASN A 3 -12.50 -26.37 16.56
CA ASN A 3 -11.49 -25.32 16.52
C ASN A 3 -12.06 -24.13 15.73
N VAL A 4 -12.44 -23.06 16.44
CA VAL A 4 -12.80 -21.78 15.83
C VAL A 4 -11.47 -21.15 15.40
N LYS A 5 -11.24 -21.07 14.09
CA LYS A 5 -10.10 -20.36 13.53
C LYS A 5 -10.37 -18.87 13.69
N THR A 6 -9.60 -18.21 14.53
CA THR A 6 -9.59 -16.74 14.63
C THR A 6 -9.03 -16.22 13.31
N ILE A 7 -9.85 -15.56 12.50
CA ILE A 7 -9.40 -14.90 11.26
C ILE A 7 -8.73 -13.60 11.70
N ALA A 8 -7.40 -13.53 11.59
CA ALA A 8 -6.68 -12.29 11.82
C ALA A 8 -6.90 -11.38 10.61
N LEU A 9 -7.77 -10.38 10.77
CA LEU A 9 -7.77 -9.21 9.87
C LEU A 9 -6.50 -8.42 10.14
N ALA A 10 -5.48 -8.59 9.29
CA ALA A 10 -4.32 -7.70 9.27
C ALA A 10 -4.67 -6.50 8.41
N THR A 11 -4.61 -5.33 9.03
CA THR A 11 -4.79 -4.04 8.36
C THR A 11 -3.43 -3.61 7.83
N ALA A 12 -3.38 -3.23 6.57
CA ALA A 12 -2.16 -2.94 5.82
C ALA A 12 -2.15 -1.46 5.43
N LEU A 13 -1.17 -0.70 5.93
CA LEU A 13 -1.11 0.73 5.64
C LEU A 13 0.23 1.18 5.12
N ALA A 14 0.21 1.73 3.92
CA ALA A 14 1.34 2.44 3.34
C ALA A 14 1.02 3.93 3.32
N ALA A 15 2.00 4.80 3.55
CA ALA A 15 2.02 6.14 2.98
C ALA A 15 3.04 6.11 1.84
N THR A 16 2.60 5.93 0.59
CA THR A 16 3.51 5.81 -0.55
C THR A 16 4.29 7.11 -0.79
N ALA A 17 5.59 7.13 -0.51
CA ALA A 17 6.53 8.12 -1.01
C ALA A 17 7.41 7.48 -2.10
N ALA A 18 6.82 7.15 -3.25
CA ALA A 18 7.62 6.78 -4.41
C ALA A 18 8.39 8.00 -4.91
N MET A 19 9.64 8.17 -4.45
CA MET A 19 10.59 9.11 -5.06
C MET A 19 10.94 8.61 -6.45
N SER A 20 10.12 8.97 -7.45
CA SER A 20 10.42 8.63 -8.83
C SER A 20 11.51 9.54 -9.37
N ALA A 21 12.71 9.02 -9.58
CA ALA A 21 13.63 9.64 -10.53
C ALA A 21 12.96 9.64 -11.93
N PRO A 22 13.18 10.67 -12.76
CA PRO A 22 12.53 10.82 -14.07
C PRO A 22 13.20 9.97 -15.16
N THR A 23 13.61 8.73 -14.86
CA THR A 23 14.19 7.85 -15.88
C THR A 23 13.09 7.07 -16.58
N PHE A 24 12.75 7.49 -17.81
CA PHE A 24 11.76 6.83 -18.66
C PHE A 24 12.38 5.66 -19.44
N ALA A 25 11.55 4.70 -19.88
CA ALA A 25 11.99 3.58 -20.71
C ALA A 25 12.68 4.06 -22.00
N ALA A 26 12.13 5.07 -22.66
CA ALA A 26 12.68 5.66 -23.89
C ALA A 26 14.08 6.29 -23.72
N ASP A 27 14.50 6.58 -22.48
CA ASP A 27 15.81 7.17 -22.18
C ASP A 27 16.89 6.12 -21.89
N ARG A 28 16.54 4.82 -21.85
CA ARG A 28 17.51 3.74 -21.64
C ARG A 28 18.15 3.37 -22.97
N GLY A 29 19.36 3.89 -23.20
CA GLY A 29 20.24 3.45 -24.29
C GLY A 29 20.75 2.02 -24.09
N ASP A 30 21.97 1.72 -24.56
CA ASP A 30 22.52 0.35 -24.54
C ASP A 30 22.71 -0.24 -23.13
N ASP A 31 22.76 0.58 -22.08
CA ASP A 31 22.86 0.16 -20.68
C ASP A 31 21.52 0.29 -19.94
N ILE A 32 20.87 -0.85 -19.71
CA ILE A 32 19.61 -0.94 -18.98
C ILE A 32 19.72 -0.50 -17.50
N ARG A 33 20.93 -0.43 -16.94
CA ARG A 33 21.19 -0.02 -15.55
C ARG A 33 21.54 1.46 -15.41
N SER A 34 21.55 2.19 -16.52
CA SER A 34 21.74 3.63 -16.51
C SER A 34 20.63 4.30 -15.71
N GLY A 35 21.01 5.06 -14.68
CA GLY A 35 20.07 5.72 -13.79
C GLY A 35 19.41 4.80 -12.76
N ASP A 36 20.01 3.64 -12.47
CA ASP A 36 19.66 2.83 -11.29
C ASP A 36 19.72 3.71 -10.03
N TYR A 37 18.72 3.56 -9.16
CA TYR A 37 18.67 4.24 -7.86
C TYR A 37 17.95 3.37 -6.85
N SER A 38 18.27 3.59 -5.58
CA SER A 38 17.57 3.01 -4.44
C SER A 38 17.44 4.05 -3.35
N TRP A 39 16.38 3.96 -2.58
CA TRP A 39 16.16 4.79 -1.40
C TRP A 39 15.57 3.94 -0.28
N MET A 40 15.78 4.43 0.94
CA MET A 40 15.25 3.83 2.15
C MET A 40 14.96 4.94 3.15
N GLN A 41 13.89 4.78 3.90
CA GLN A 41 13.52 5.70 4.97
C GLN A 41 12.82 4.97 6.11
N PHE A 42 12.80 5.62 7.26
CA PHE A 42 12.02 5.17 8.41
C PHE A 42 10.99 6.24 8.75
N ASN A 43 9.76 5.79 8.98
CA ASN A 43 8.64 6.63 9.33
C ASN A 43 8.14 6.25 10.73
N ALA A 44 8.10 7.22 11.63
CA ALA A 44 7.28 7.13 12.84
C ALA A 44 5.87 7.59 12.49
N MET A 45 4.90 6.70 12.67
CA MET A 45 3.53 6.89 12.21
C MET A 45 2.56 6.84 13.38
N TYR A 46 1.49 7.60 13.29
CA TYR A 46 0.33 7.45 14.16
C TYR A 46 -0.95 7.45 13.32
N ALA A 47 -1.76 6.42 13.49
CA ALA A 47 -3.04 6.24 12.83
C ALA A 47 -4.19 6.61 13.77
N PHE A 48 -5.19 7.31 13.27
CA PHE A 48 -6.47 7.55 13.95
C PHE A 48 -7.58 6.89 13.16
N ASN A 49 -8.40 6.08 13.81
CA ASN A 49 -9.57 5.42 13.21
C ASN A 49 -9.25 4.54 12.00
N GLU A 50 -8.12 3.83 12.03
CA GLU A 50 -7.78 2.90 10.95
C GLU A 50 -8.84 1.79 10.81
N LEU A 51 -9.19 1.48 9.56
CA LEU A 51 -10.15 0.43 9.21
C LEU A 51 -9.47 -0.75 8.48
N PRO A 52 -10.03 -1.97 8.60
CA PRO A 52 -11.23 -2.32 9.35
C PRO A 52 -10.98 -2.46 10.86
N ARG A 53 -11.96 -2.10 11.68
CA ARG A 53 -11.89 -2.19 13.15
C ARG A 53 -13.25 -2.54 13.75
N SER A 54 -13.29 -2.92 15.03
CA SER A 54 -14.56 -2.95 15.78
C SER A 54 -14.79 -1.62 16.50
N ASP A 55 -16.04 -1.28 16.82
CA ASP A 55 -16.39 -0.10 17.62
C ASP A 55 -15.68 -0.06 18.99
N ALA A 56 -15.32 -1.23 19.53
CA ALA A 56 -14.60 -1.33 20.79
C ALA A 56 -13.12 -0.92 20.68
N ASP A 57 -12.59 -0.81 19.46
CA ASP A 57 -11.20 -0.49 19.14
C ASP A 57 -11.06 0.96 18.64
N ASP A 58 -11.86 1.91 19.15
CA ASP A 58 -11.94 3.30 18.65
C ASP A 58 -10.65 4.16 18.83
N GLY A 59 -9.59 3.56 19.37
CA GLY A 59 -8.29 4.19 19.59
C GLY A 59 -7.42 4.27 18.33
N GLY A 60 -6.50 5.24 18.33
CA GLY A 60 -5.40 5.25 17.37
C GLY A 60 -4.25 4.34 17.80
N HIS A 61 -3.29 4.11 16.91
CA HIS A 61 -2.08 3.36 17.22
C HIS A 61 -0.83 3.94 16.56
N ASP A 62 0.30 3.76 17.22
CA ASP A 62 1.61 4.08 16.69
C ASP A 62 2.26 2.88 16.00
N TYR A 63 3.12 3.17 15.03
CA TYR A 63 3.96 2.16 14.38
C TYR A 63 5.23 2.76 13.78
N LEU A 64 6.25 1.91 13.62
CA LEU A 64 7.47 2.21 12.87
C LEU A 64 7.34 1.54 11.51
N GLU A 65 7.47 2.30 10.43
CA GLU A 65 7.51 1.78 9.07
C GLU A 65 8.92 1.96 8.50
N MET A 66 9.52 0.87 8.01
CA MET A 66 10.69 0.92 7.14
C MET A 66 10.20 0.86 5.70
N GLU A 67 10.31 1.97 4.98
CA GLU A 67 9.88 2.09 3.60
C GLU A 67 11.10 2.13 2.68
N PHE A 68 11.03 1.43 1.55
CA PHE A 68 12.14 1.32 0.61
C PHE A 68 11.65 1.17 -0.81
N GLY A 69 12.50 1.56 -1.74
CA GLY A 69 12.21 1.41 -3.16
C GLY A 69 13.40 1.74 -4.03
N GLY A 70 13.17 1.63 -5.33
CA GLY A 70 14.21 1.91 -6.30
C GLY A 70 13.91 1.33 -7.67
N ARG A 71 14.76 1.71 -8.61
CA ARG A 71 14.77 1.18 -9.97
C ARG A 71 16.14 0.57 -10.22
N ALA A 72 16.18 -0.68 -10.66
CA ALA A 72 17.40 -1.38 -11.00
C ALA A 72 17.22 -2.25 -12.25
N GLY A 73 17.83 -1.86 -13.37
CA GLY A 73 17.69 -2.54 -14.64
C GLY A 73 16.21 -2.67 -15.05
N VAL A 74 15.74 -3.92 -15.14
CA VAL A 74 14.35 -4.23 -15.47
C VAL A 74 13.38 -4.08 -14.29
N VAL A 75 13.87 -4.00 -13.05
CA VAL A 75 13.05 -4.06 -11.83
C VAL A 75 12.76 -2.66 -11.31
N ASP A 76 11.49 -2.36 -11.12
CA ASP A 76 11.01 -1.25 -10.28
C ASP A 76 10.45 -1.84 -8.99
N LEU A 77 10.80 -1.28 -7.85
CA LEU A 77 10.50 -1.84 -6.55
C LEU A 77 9.96 -0.78 -5.60
N TYR A 78 8.89 -1.16 -4.92
CA TYR A 78 8.39 -0.49 -3.73
C TYR A 78 8.09 -1.54 -2.65
N GLY A 79 8.36 -1.22 -1.40
CA GLY A 79 7.94 -2.02 -0.27
C GLY A 79 8.05 -1.30 1.06
N TYR A 80 7.39 -1.84 2.07
CA TYR A 80 7.54 -1.40 3.45
C TYR A 80 7.33 -2.54 4.43
N VAL A 81 7.84 -2.34 5.64
CA VAL A 81 7.63 -3.21 6.79
C VAL A 81 7.20 -2.36 7.97
N ASP A 82 6.03 -2.65 8.51
CA ASP A 82 5.49 -2.03 9.73
C ASP A 82 5.83 -2.85 10.96
N VAL A 83 6.07 -2.16 12.06
CA VAL A 83 6.12 -2.71 13.42
C VAL A 83 5.17 -1.90 14.29
N PHE A 84 4.04 -2.50 14.65
CA PHE A 84 2.96 -1.82 15.38
C PHE A 84 3.22 -1.74 16.88
N ASN A 85 2.57 -0.80 17.56
CA ASN A 85 2.53 -0.69 19.03
C ASN A 85 3.94 -0.61 19.65
N LEU A 86 4.74 0.37 19.23
CA LEU A 86 6.08 0.61 19.76
C LEU A 86 6.03 1.09 21.22
N ALA A 87 5.01 1.87 21.55
CA ALA A 87 4.81 2.40 22.89
C ALA A 87 4.24 1.37 23.89
N THR A 88 3.97 0.13 23.45
CA THR A 88 3.39 -0.96 24.27
C THR A 88 2.08 -0.55 24.95
N GLY A 89 1.24 0.21 24.24
CA GLY A 89 -0.09 0.60 24.70
C GLY A 89 -1.04 -0.59 24.87
N ASP A 90 -1.94 -0.45 25.83
CA ASP A 90 -2.97 -1.43 26.18
C ASP A 90 -4.37 -1.07 25.62
N SER A 91 -4.46 -0.07 24.74
CA SER A 91 -5.70 0.41 24.11
C SER A 91 -5.52 0.59 22.60
N GLY A 92 -6.60 0.44 21.83
CA GLY A 92 -6.61 0.53 20.37
C GLY A 92 -6.51 -0.83 19.68
N ASP A 93 -6.74 -0.84 18.37
CA ASP A 93 -6.84 -2.04 17.51
C ASP A 93 -5.53 -2.85 17.39
N LYS A 94 -4.39 -2.31 17.83
CA LYS A 94 -3.07 -2.96 17.87
C LYS A 94 -2.53 -3.19 19.29
N ALA A 95 -3.40 -3.10 20.31
CA ALA A 95 -3.03 -3.25 21.71
C ALA A 95 -2.53 -4.66 22.08
N THR A 96 -1.83 -4.75 23.22
CA THR A 96 -1.40 -6.04 23.79
C THR A 96 -2.59 -6.96 24.03
N GLY A 97 -2.48 -8.23 23.62
CA GLY A 97 -3.53 -9.24 23.86
C GLY A 97 -4.65 -9.30 22.83
N THR A 98 -4.64 -8.41 21.82
CA THR A 98 -5.61 -8.43 20.70
C THR A 98 -5.42 -9.62 19.75
N GLY A 99 -4.26 -10.30 19.80
CA GLY A 99 -3.90 -11.38 18.88
C GLY A 99 -3.57 -10.89 17.46
N LYS A 100 -3.53 -9.56 17.24
CA LYS A 100 -3.15 -8.96 15.96
C LYS A 100 -1.64 -9.06 15.73
N SER A 101 -1.26 -9.05 14.46
CA SER A 101 0.13 -9.19 14.05
C SER A 101 0.94 -7.97 14.43
N LYS A 102 2.10 -8.21 15.05
CA LYS A 102 3.05 -7.16 15.44
C LYS A 102 3.71 -6.50 14.23
N MET A 103 3.75 -7.22 13.10
CA MET A 103 4.39 -6.77 11.88
C MET A 103 3.49 -6.99 10.68
N PHE A 104 3.69 -6.15 9.66
CA PHE A 104 3.09 -6.30 8.35
C PHE A 104 4.11 -5.90 7.28
N MET A 105 4.09 -6.55 6.13
CA MET A 105 4.96 -6.25 5.00
C MET A 105 4.14 -6.18 3.71
N LYS A 106 4.33 -5.09 2.96
CA LYS A 106 3.91 -4.99 1.56
C LYS A 106 5.14 -4.97 0.68
N PHE A 107 5.11 -5.74 -0.40
CA PHE A 107 6.22 -5.86 -1.33
C PHE A 107 5.69 -5.88 -2.76
N ALA A 108 6.13 -4.94 -3.59
CA ALA A 108 5.53 -4.67 -4.90
C ALA A 108 6.59 -4.55 -6.01
N PRO A 109 7.30 -5.64 -6.39
CA PRO A 109 8.18 -5.58 -7.53
C PRO A 109 7.39 -5.56 -8.84
N ARG A 110 7.82 -4.69 -9.75
CA ARG A 110 7.34 -4.59 -11.13
C ARG A 110 8.53 -4.85 -12.06
N PHE A 111 8.29 -5.59 -13.14
CA PHE A 111 9.30 -5.99 -14.11
C PHE A 111 8.96 -5.37 -15.46
N SER A 112 9.81 -4.46 -15.93
CA SER A 112 9.60 -3.71 -17.15
C SER A 112 9.67 -4.60 -18.38
N ILE A 113 8.58 -4.65 -19.13
CA ILE A 113 8.50 -5.37 -20.39
C ILE A 113 9.37 -4.65 -21.42
N ASP A 114 9.36 -3.32 -21.43
CA ASP A 114 10.20 -2.50 -22.30
C ASP A 114 11.69 -2.86 -22.13
N ALA A 115 12.19 -2.84 -20.90
CA ALA A 115 13.59 -3.13 -20.60
C ALA A 115 13.95 -4.62 -20.80
N MET A 116 13.01 -5.54 -20.57
CA MET A 116 13.23 -6.97 -20.81
C MET A 116 13.28 -7.32 -22.31
N THR A 117 12.52 -6.61 -23.15
CA THR A 117 12.34 -6.95 -24.56
C THR A 117 13.12 -6.03 -25.52
N GLY A 118 13.50 -4.85 -25.06
CA GLY A 118 14.06 -3.78 -25.89
C GLY A 118 13.02 -3.09 -26.78
N TRP A 119 11.73 -3.36 -26.58
CA TRP A 119 10.65 -2.70 -27.30
C TRP A 119 10.20 -1.44 -26.58
N ASP A 120 10.04 -0.35 -27.32
CA ASP A 120 9.37 0.84 -26.83
C ASP A 120 7.85 0.61 -26.85
N LEU A 121 7.26 0.42 -25.67
CA LEU A 121 5.82 0.20 -25.48
C LEU A 121 5.11 1.50 -25.06
N SER A 122 5.79 2.64 -25.12
CA SER A 122 5.17 3.93 -24.80
C SER A 122 4.07 4.27 -25.80
N ALA A 123 2.96 4.81 -25.28
CA ALA A 123 1.79 5.17 -26.09
C ALA A 123 0.99 6.28 -25.41
N GLY A 124 1.06 7.49 -25.98
CA GLY A 124 0.39 8.66 -25.40
C GLY A 124 0.87 8.94 -23.97
N PRO A 125 0.01 8.92 -22.95
CA PRO A 125 0.42 9.15 -21.57
C PRO A 125 1.17 7.96 -20.95
N ILE A 126 1.12 6.76 -21.54
CA ILE A 126 1.84 5.57 -21.06
C ILE A 126 3.31 5.71 -21.42
N GLN A 127 4.19 5.61 -20.42
CA GLN A 127 5.64 5.79 -20.57
C GLN A 127 6.42 4.48 -20.51
N GLU A 128 5.91 3.49 -19.79
CA GLU A 128 6.57 2.19 -19.59
C GLU A 128 5.52 1.16 -19.12
N VAL A 129 5.66 -0.09 -19.55
CA VAL A 129 4.74 -1.20 -19.22
C VAL A 129 5.46 -2.29 -18.45
N TYR A 130 4.77 -2.89 -17.49
CA TYR A 130 5.35 -3.82 -16.53
C TYR A 130 4.51 -5.09 -16.38
N ILE A 131 5.17 -6.22 -16.11
CA ILE A 131 4.58 -7.28 -15.31
C ILE A 131 4.60 -6.79 -13.87
N SER A 132 3.43 -6.60 -13.27
CA SER A 132 3.30 -6.06 -11.92
C SER A 132 2.93 -7.15 -10.92
N THR A 133 3.53 -7.09 -9.75
CA THR A 133 3.18 -7.98 -8.62
C THR A 133 3.03 -7.18 -7.33
N LEU A 134 2.24 -7.73 -6.42
CA LEU A 134 2.05 -7.19 -5.07
C LEU A 134 1.93 -8.36 -4.10
N PHE A 135 2.59 -8.27 -2.96
CA PHE A 135 2.53 -9.26 -1.90
C PHE A 135 2.20 -8.55 -0.60
N ASN A 136 1.28 -9.12 0.18
CA ASN A 136 0.97 -8.68 1.54
C ASN A 136 1.19 -9.86 2.49
N TRP A 137 2.01 -9.64 3.52
CA TRP A 137 2.35 -10.64 4.53
C TRP A 137 2.23 -10.05 5.92
N GLY A 138 1.44 -10.69 6.78
CA GLY A 138 1.42 -10.41 8.19
C GLY A 138 2.48 -11.23 8.96
N GLY A 139 2.91 -10.71 10.10
CA GLY A 139 3.90 -11.34 11.00
C GLY A 139 3.33 -12.34 12.01
N GLY A 140 2.07 -12.74 11.86
CA GLY A 140 1.34 -13.65 12.75
C GLY A 140 1.49 -15.12 12.38
N VAL A 141 0.53 -15.94 12.78
CA VAL A 141 0.56 -17.41 12.58
C VAL A 141 0.37 -17.75 11.09
N ILE A 142 1.26 -18.61 10.56
CA ILE A 142 1.20 -19.08 9.17
C ILE A 142 -0.14 -19.76 8.90
N GLY A 143 -0.86 -19.29 7.88
CA GLY A 143 -2.16 -19.82 7.47
C GLY A 143 -3.36 -19.22 8.20
N GLU A 144 -3.13 -18.32 9.16
CA GLU A 144 -4.19 -17.62 9.91
C GLU A 144 -4.12 -16.10 9.75
N ASP A 145 -2.96 -15.59 9.33
CA ASP A 145 -2.69 -14.18 9.11
C ASP A 145 -2.66 -13.82 7.62
N VAL A 146 -2.60 -12.52 7.30
CA VAL A 146 -2.58 -12.02 5.92
C VAL A 146 -1.44 -12.63 5.14
N ASN A 147 -1.80 -13.26 4.03
CA ASN A 147 -0.88 -13.91 3.12
C ASN A 147 -1.52 -13.92 1.73
N SER A 148 -1.16 -12.94 0.91
CA SER A 148 -1.74 -12.79 -0.42
C SER A 148 -0.71 -12.36 -1.46
N SER A 149 -1.03 -12.66 -2.71
CA SER A 149 -0.27 -12.21 -3.86
C SER A 149 -1.19 -11.71 -4.95
N PHE A 150 -0.74 -10.70 -5.69
CA PHE A 150 -1.42 -10.12 -6.82
C PHE A 150 -0.50 -10.16 -8.02
N TRP A 151 -1.06 -10.43 -9.19
CA TRP A 151 -0.32 -10.63 -10.43
C TRP A 151 -1.05 -9.94 -11.57
N GLY A 152 -0.34 -9.15 -12.36
CA GLY A 152 -0.97 -8.48 -13.47
C GLY A 152 -0.05 -7.60 -14.31
N ILE A 153 -0.64 -6.55 -14.87
CA ILE A 153 0.02 -5.59 -15.75
C ILE A 153 0.00 -4.21 -15.10
N GLY A 154 1.14 -3.55 -15.14
CA GLY A 154 1.34 -2.20 -14.65
C GLY A 154 1.81 -1.27 -15.76
N ALA A 155 1.64 0.02 -15.54
CA ALA A 155 2.18 1.07 -16.38
C ALA A 155 2.60 2.27 -15.54
N ASP A 156 3.58 3.01 -16.04
CA ASP A 156 3.82 4.39 -15.61
C ASP A 156 3.06 5.32 -16.55
N VAL A 157 2.14 6.11 -16.01
CA VAL A 157 1.21 6.96 -16.78
C VAL A 157 1.39 8.41 -16.37
N MET A 158 1.53 9.30 -17.36
CA MET A 158 1.58 10.75 -17.14
C MET A 158 0.16 11.30 -16.96
N VAL A 159 -0.27 11.40 -15.71
CA VAL A 159 -1.59 11.93 -15.36
C VAL A 159 -1.51 13.45 -15.25
N PRO A 160 -2.44 14.21 -15.87
CA PRO A 160 -2.48 15.66 -15.74
C PRO A 160 -2.39 16.11 -14.28
N TRP A 161 -1.53 17.11 -14.04
CA TRP A 161 -1.16 17.66 -12.73
C TRP A 161 -0.38 16.71 -11.81
N LEU A 162 -0.78 15.44 -11.65
CA LEU A 162 -0.10 14.47 -10.79
C LEU A 162 1.29 14.08 -11.29
N GLY A 163 1.52 14.12 -12.61
CA GLY A 163 2.77 13.65 -13.21
C GLY A 163 2.81 12.14 -13.31
N LYS A 164 4.00 11.55 -13.16
CA LYS A 164 4.19 10.11 -13.29
C LYS A 164 3.42 9.38 -12.19
N THR A 165 2.47 8.57 -12.61
CA THR A 165 1.60 7.80 -11.73
C THR A 165 1.75 6.32 -12.07
N GLY A 166 2.09 5.52 -11.07
CA GLY A 166 2.06 4.06 -11.22
C GLY A 166 0.61 3.61 -11.25
N MET A 167 0.21 2.88 -12.28
CA MET A 167 -1.13 2.30 -12.41
C MET A 167 -1.00 0.81 -12.68
N ASN A 168 -1.79 -0.01 -11.99
CA ASN A 168 -1.69 -1.45 -12.08
C ASN A 168 -3.07 -2.10 -12.01
N VAL A 169 -3.27 -3.16 -12.77
CA VAL A 169 -4.43 -4.05 -12.67
C VAL A 169 -3.93 -5.45 -12.41
N TYR A 170 -4.46 -6.09 -11.37
CA TYR A 170 -4.04 -7.41 -10.94
C TYR A 170 -5.23 -8.36 -10.80
N ALA A 171 -4.96 -9.66 -10.95
CA ALA A 171 -5.76 -10.70 -10.32
C ALA A 171 -5.25 -10.96 -8.90
N PHE A 172 -6.16 -11.21 -7.95
CA PHE A 172 -5.85 -11.48 -6.55
C PHE A 172 -5.84 -12.99 -6.27
N TYR A 173 -4.78 -13.46 -5.62
CA TYR A 173 -4.64 -14.83 -5.16
C TYR A 173 -4.50 -14.87 -3.63
N ASP A 174 -5.48 -15.48 -2.97
CA ASP A 174 -5.43 -15.79 -1.55
C ASP A 174 -4.53 -17.01 -1.35
N MET A 175 -3.37 -16.81 -0.72
CA MET A 175 -2.39 -17.89 -0.52
C MET A 175 -2.79 -18.84 0.62
N ASN A 176 -3.66 -18.42 1.54
CA ASN A 176 -4.18 -19.26 2.61
C ASN A 176 -5.27 -20.19 2.09
N ALA A 177 -6.25 -19.65 1.36
CA ALA A 177 -7.33 -20.41 0.73
C ALA A 177 -6.87 -21.16 -0.54
N LYS A 178 -5.77 -20.72 -1.14
CA LYS A 178 -5.17 -21.24 -2.38
C LYS A 178 -6.07 -21.07 -3.60
N GLU A 179 -6.75 -19.93 -3.68
CA GLU A 179 -7.71 -19.63 -4.75
C GLU A 179 -7.57 -18.19 -5.28
N TRP A 180 -8.03 -17.99 -6.51
CA TRP A 180 -8.17 -16.67 -7.11
C TRP A 180 -9.51 -16.07 -6.68
N ASN A 181 -9.51 -14.83 -6.22
CA ASN A 181 -10.73 -14.19 -5.74
C ASN A 181 -10.81 -12.71 -6.15
N GLY A 182 -11.12 -12.49 -7.43
CA GLY A 182 -11.30 -11.15 -7.99
C GLY A 182 -10.00 -10.45 -8.40
N TYR A 183 -10.09 -9.13 -8.51
CA TYR A 183 -9.09 -8.27 -9.13
C TYR A 183 -8.87 -7.01 -8.29
N GLN A 184 -7.74 -6.33 -8.52
CA GLN A 184 -7.46 -5.03 -7.92
C GLN A 184 -6.92 -4.05 -8.96
N PHE A 185 -7.47 -2.85 -8.98
CA PHE A 185 -6.84 -1.68 -9.57
C PHE A 185 -6.07 -0.91 -8.50
N SER A 186 -4.80 -0.61 -8.77
CA SER A 186 -3.97 0.23 -7.91
C SER A 186 -3.43 1.42 -8.67
N MET A 187 -3.42 2.59 -8.04
CA MET A 187 -2.82 3.82 -8.55
C MET A 187 -1.98 4.47 -7.45
N ASN A 188 -0.79 4.99 -7.76
CA ASN A 188 0.03 5.75 -6.80
C ASN A 188 0.75 6.93 -7.44
N TRP A 189 0.91 8.02 -6.70
CA TRP A 189 1.53 9.26 -7.18
C TRP A 189 2.37 9.97 -6.12
N PHE A 190 3.32 10.77 -6.58
CA PHE A 190 4.12 11.68 -5.77
C PHE A 190 4.32 12.98 -6.54
N LYS A 191 3.73 14.07 -6.04
CA LYS A 191 3.72 15.36 -6.75
C LYS A 191 4.22 16.50 -5.84
N PRO A 192 5.49 16.91 -5.95
CA PRO A 192 5.93 18.21 -5.43
C PRO A 192 5.12 19.34 -6.08
N PHE A 193 4.53 20.22 -5.26
CA PHE A 193 3.67 21.31 -5.75
C PHE A 193 3.98 22.68 -5.14
N MET A 194 4.77 22.75 -4.06
CA MET A 194 5.30 24.00 -3.51
C MET A 194 6.78 23.80 -3.19
N ASN A 195 7.66 24.65 -3.72
CA ASN A 195 9.10 24.57 -3.46
C ASN A 195 9.56 25.81 -2.70
N PHE A 196 10.55 25.65 -1.83
CA PHE A 196 11.11 26.73 -1.01
C PHE A 196 12.59 26.96 -1.37
N ASP A 197 13.09 28.18 -1.11
CA ASP A 197 14.46 28.59 -1.45
C ASP A 197 15.55 27.76 -0.72
N ASN A 198 15.20 27.10 0.38
CA ASN A 198 16.10 26.23 1.13
C ASN A 198 16.15 24.79 0.59
N GLY A 199 15.57 24.51 -0.58
CA GLY A 199 15.54 23.19 -1.21
C GLY A 199 14.45 22.25 -0.69
N SER A 200 13.76 22.62 0.39
CA SER A 200 12.60 21.86 0.86
C SER A 200 11.38 22.08 -0.03
N PHE A 201 10.40 21.18 0.03
CA PHE A 201 9.17 21.27 -0.76
C PHE A 201 7.99 20.62 -0.06
N VAL A 202 6.76 20.97 -0.48
CA VAL A 202 5.53 20.27 -0.11
C VAL A 202 5.10 19.38 -1.27
N SER A 203 4.77 18.13 -0.98
CA SER A 203 4.26 17.14 -1.92
C SER A 203 2.79 16.80 -1.63
N PHE A 204 2.08 16.49 -2.70
CA PHE A 204 0.83 15.77 -2.65
C PHE A 204 1.13 14.34 -3.11
N GLN A 205 0.97 13.38 -2.21
CA GLN A 205 1.33 11.99 -2.45
C GLN A 205 0.22 11.07 -1.97
N GLY A 206 0.05 9.93 -2.65
CA GLY A 206 -0.95 8.98 -2.22
C GLY A 206 -1.19 7.84 -3.19
N TYR A 207 -2.22 7.07 -2.88
CA TYR A 207 -2.61 5.90 -3.64
C TYR A 207 -4.11 5.61 -3.57
N VAL A 208 -4.56 4.79 -4.50
CA VAL A 208 -5.86 4.15 -4.52
C VAL A 208 -5.64 2.66 -4.72
N ASP A 209 -6.26 1.83 -3.88
CA ASP A 209 -6.38 0.38 -4.07
C ASP A 209 -7.89 0.05 -4.12
N TYR A 210 -8.39 -0.47 -5.24
CA TYR A 210 -9.79 -0.82 -5.43
C TYR A 210 -9.92 -2.26 -5.93
N GLN A 211 -10.51 -3.11 -5.10
CA GLN A 211 -10.80 -4.51 -5.40
C GLN A 211 -12.21 -4.67 -5.96
N PHE A 212 -12.36 -5.60 -6.90
CA PHE A 212 -13.64 -5.87 -7.56
C PHE A 212 -13.71 -7.29 -8.13
N GLY A 213 -14.94 -7.77 -8.34
CA GLY A 213 -15.19 -9.09 -8.91
C GLY A 213 -14.83 -10.25 -7.98
N ALA A 214 -14.80 -9.98 -6.67
CA ALA A 214 -14.60 -11.00 -5.64
C ALA A 214 -15.93 -11.69 -5.30
N ASP A 215 -15.82 -12.88 -4.71
CA ASP A 215 -16.96 -13.62 -4.16
C ASP A 215 -17.43 -12.96 -2.86
N SER A 216 -18.72 -12.62 -2.82
CA SER A 216 -19.36 -12.09 -1.61
C SER A 216 -20.02 -13.20 -0.79
N ASN A 217 -19.95 -13.07 0.53
CA ASN A 217 -20.62 -13.97 1.46
C ASN A 217 -21.07 -13.23 2.72
N SER A 218 -22.30 -12.72 2.70
CA SER A 218 -22.90 -12.00 3.83
C SER A 218 -23.25 -12.88 5.03
N THR A 219 -23.12 -14.20 4.90
CA THR A 219 -23.40 -15.17 5.98
C THR A 219 -22.15 -15.74 6.64
N ALA A 220 -20.95 -15.34 6.18
CA ALA A 220 -19.68 -15.72 6.77
C ALA A 220 -19.51 -15.14 8.19
N PHE A 221 -18.57 -15.69 8.95
CA PHE A 221 -18.24 -15.15 10.29
C PHE A 221 -17.73 -13.70 10.21
N VAL A 222 -16.91 -13.42 9.20
CA VAL A 222 -16.58 -12.07 8.71
C VAL A 222 -17.23 -11.94 7.33
N PRO A 223 -18.37 -11.25 7.21
CA PRO A 223 -19.05 -11.04 5.95
C PRO A 223 -18.16 -10.36 4.90
N THR A 224 -18.32 -10.76 3.64
CA THR A 224 -17.53 -10.19 2.52
C THR A 224 -18.38 -9.62 1.39
N THR A 225 -17.86 -8.57 0.74
CA THR A 225 -18.45 -7.91 -0.43
C THR A 225 -17.70 -8.30 -1.72
N SER A 226 -18.30 -7.99 -2.87
CA SER A 226 -17.70 -8.25 -4.18
C SER A 226 -16.77 -7.14 -4.67
N SER A 227 -16.76 -5.99 -3.98
CA SER A 227 -15.91 -4.84 -4.29
C SER A 227 -15.74 -3.94 -3.07
N GLY A 228 -14.58 -3.29 -2.99
CA GLY A 228 -14.23 -2.37 -1.92
C GLY A 228 -12.80 -1.88 -2.10
N GLY A 229 -12.38 -0.91 -1.32
CA GLY A 229 -11.07 -0.30 -1.49
C GLY A 229 -10.74 0.77 -0.47
N ALA A 230 -9.58 1.38 -0.68
CA ALA A 230 -9.15 2.52 0.07
C ALA A 230 -8.38 3.51 -0.81
N ALA A 231 -8.47 4.79 -0.47
CA ALA A 231 -7.73 5.87 -1.10
C ALA A 231 -7.07 6.73 -0.04
N TYR A 232 -5.76 6.91 -0.14
CA TYR A 232 -4.97 7.77 0.75
C TYR A 232 -4.56 9.04 0.03
N PHE A 233 -4.73 10.18 0.72
CA PHE A 233 -4.39 11.51 0.25
C PHE A 233 -3.50 12.19 1.29
N GLY A 234 -2.21 12.30 0.96
CA GLY A 234 -1.19 12.87 1.83
C GLY A 234 -0.69 14.23 1.37
N VAL A 235 -0.46 15.12 2.33
CA VAL A 235 0.32 16.35 2.15
C VAL A 235 1.53 16.27 3.07
N HIS A 236 2.72 16.32 2.48
CA HIS A 236 3.98 16.11 3.18
C HIS A 236 4.95 17.24 2.89
N TRP A 237 5.55 17.81 3.93
CA TRP A 237 6.75 18.63 3.79
C TRP A 237 7.97 17.72 3.74
N HIS A 238 8.89 17.98 2.81
CA HIS A 238 10.12 17.24 2.61
C HIS A 238 11.32 18.19 2.63
N SER A 239 12.39 17.76 3.31
CA SER A 239 13.76 18.25 3.15
C SER A 239 14.66 17.09 2.70
N ASP A 240 15.97 17.33 2.59
CA ASP A 240 16.94 16.32 2.19
C ASP A 240 16.87 15.05 3.06
N ASN A 241 16.83 15.21 4.39
CA ASN A 241 16.88 14.08 5.32
C ASN A 241 15.56 13.82 6.06
N TYR A 242 14.59 14.73 5.99
CA TYR A 242 13.38 14.64 6.80
C TYR A 242 12.11 14.80 5.97
N ALA A 243 11.01 14.24 6.45
CA ALA A 243 9.67 14.63 6.02
C ALA A 243 8.70 14.65 7.20
N LEU A 244 7.69 15.51 7.13
CA LEU A 244 6.57 15.57 8.06
C LEU A 244 5.27 15.61 7.25
N GLY A 245 4.31 14.76 7.61
CA GLY A 245 3.12 14.57 6.79
C GLY A 245 1.83 14.40 7.57
N TYR A 246 0.75 14.81 6.90
CA TYR A 246 -0.61 14.45 7.26
C TYR A 246 -1.24 13.68 6.10
N GLY A 247 -1.98 12.62 6.43
CA GLY A 247 -2.73 11.81 5.48
C GLY A 247 -4.19 11.66 5.87
N LEU A 248 -5.08 11.75 4.89
CA LEU A 248 -6.48 11.31 4.99
C LEU A 248 -6.63 10.03 4.19
N LYS A 249 -7.15 8.96 4.80
CA LYS A 249 -7.49 7.72 4.09
C LYS A 249 -9.00 7.52 4.13
N ALA A 250 -9.61 7.38 2.96
CA ALA A 250 -11.00 7.03 2.78
C ALA A 250 -11.10 5.52 2.49
N TYR A 251 -12.12 4.88 3.05
CA TYR A 251 -12.37 3.45 2.93
C TYR A 251 -13.79 3.20 2.47
N GLN A 252 -13.96 2.14 1.70
CA GLN A 252 -15.25 1.55 1.38
C GLN A 252 -15.07 0.03 1.38
N ASP A 253 -15.73 -0.69 2.29
CA ASP A 253 -15.65 -2.15 2.40
C ASP A 253 -14.22 -2.67 2.23
N VAL A 254 -13.28 -2.06 2.96
CA VAL A 254 -11.85 -2.30 2.73
C VAL A 254 -11.49 -3.76 2.97
N TYR A 255 -10.57 -4.28 2.13
CA TYR A 255 -10.24 -5.71 2.09
C TYR A 255 -11.45 -6.62 1.84
N LEU A 256 -12.50 -6.07 1.21
CA LEU A 256 -13.76 -6.75 0.92
C LEU A 256 -14.55 -7.13 2.17
N VAL A 257 -14.24 -6.54 3.33
CA VAL A 257 -15.03 -6.73 4.55
C VAL A 257 -16.32 -5.92 4.42
N GLU A 258 -17.48 -6.57 4.59
CA GLU A 258 -18.76 -5.88 4.55
C GLU A 258 -18.96 -5.05 5.83
N ASP A 259 -19.28 -3.78 5.64
CA ASP A 259 -19.38 -2.78 6.71
C ASP A 259 -20.56 -3.00 7.65
N GLY A 260 -20.31 -2.96 8.97
CA GLY A 260 -21.34 -2.90 10.02
C GLY A 260 -22.25 -4.13 10.10
N VAL A 261 -21.72 -5.31 9.71
CA VAL A 261 -22.48 -6.56 9.71
C VAL A 261 -21.66 -7.74 10.22
N GLY A 262 -22.35 -8.83 10.55
CA GLY A 262 -21.75 -10.10 10.96
C GLY A 262 -21.51 -10.20 12.47
N ALA A 263 -20.79 -11.25 12.86
CA ALA A 263 -20.58 -11.57 14.28
C ALA A 263 -19.61 -10.61 14.99
N LEU A 264 -18.76 -9.93 14.22
CA LEU A 264 -17.75 -8.99 14.73
C LEU A 264 -18.12 -7.52 14.55
N ASP A 265 -19.18 -7.23 13.78
CA ASP A 265 -19.69 -5.87 13.52
C ASP A 265 -18.57 -4.87 13.17
N LEU A 266 -17.78 -5.22 12.14
CA LEU A 266 -16.59 -4.44 11.80
C LEU A 266 -16.98 -3.22 10.96
N GLU A 267 -16.48 -2.06 11.37
CA GLU A 267 -16.41 -0.88 10.51
C GLU A 267 -15.35 -1.12 9.43
N ALA A 268 -15.75 -1.03 8.16
CA ALA A 268 -14.89 -1.19 6.98
C ALA A 268 -15.06 -0.03 5.98
N THR A 269 -16.02 0.86 6.20
CA THR A 269 -16.26 2.09 5.44
C THR A 269 -16.12 3.32 6.33
N GLY A 270 -15.40 4.34 5.85
CA GLY A 270 -15.19 5.56 6.65
C GLY A 270 -13.90 6.30 6.32
N PHE A 271 -13.37 7.01 7.32
CA PHE A 271 -12.16 7.81 7.19
C PHE A 271 -11.20 7.59 8.35
N ALA A 272 -9.90 7.54 8.03
CA ALA A 272 -8.80 7.51 8.97
C ALA A 272 -7.83 8.66 8.70
N HIS A 273 -7.07 9.04 9.73
CA HIS A 273 -6.06 10.08 9.65
C HIS A 273 -4.70 9.54 10.03
N TYR A 274 -3.65 10.06 9.39
CA TYR A 274 -2.27 9.62 9.61
C TYR A 274 -1.38 10.82 9.84
N LEU A 275 -0.52 10.70 10.84
CA LEU A 275 0.59 11.61 11.07
C LEU A 275 1.89 10.85 10.83
N THR A 276 2.81 11.48 10.11
CA THR A 276 4.07 10.86 9.70
C THR A 276 5.24 11.76 10.04
N ALA A 277 6.28 11.17 10.64
CA ALA A 277 7.59 11.79 10.77
C ALA A 277 8.67 10.86 10.21
N THR A 278 9.40 11.33 9.20
CA THR A 278 10.29 10.51 8.37
C THR A 278 11.74 10.94 8.52
N TYR A 279 12.63 9.96 8.54
CA TYR A 279 14.07 10.13 8.30
C TYR A 279 14.51 9.36 7.06
N LYS A 280 15.19 10.03 6.13
CA LYS A 280 15.63 9.51 4.82
C LYS A 280 17.14 9.20 4.83
N PHE A 281 17.51 8.06 4.25
CA PHE A 281 18.89 7.57 4.15
C PHE A 281 19.48 7.78 2.75
#